data_AF-A0A7C7I9D3-F1
#
_entry.id   AF-A0A7C7I9D3-F1
#
_cell.length_a   1.000
_cell.length_b   1.000
_cell.length_c   1.000
_cell.angle_alpha   90.00
_cell.angle_beta   90.00
_cell.angle_gamma   90.00
#
_symmetry.space_group_name_H-M   'P 1'
#
loop_
_entity.id
_entity.type
_entity.pdbx_description
1 polymer ?
#
loop_
_entity_poly.entity_id
_entity_poly.type
_entity_poly.pdbx_seq_one_letter_code
_entity_poly.pdbx_strand_id
1 'polypeptide(L)'
;MQNHFARLGTRGTLSSQFQVKEACNVELLPERLAWYISGPIIGLLVVALYAVANKHLGVTTSYLQVMTFVRSPRTAEMWRVWFFAGLVGGALIAAFLKGGPSPNLTYGALGNLLPIAAIVPVLFVGGMLMGFGARWGGGCTSGHGISGAAILSRGALGGIVTIMATAIGLTLIVHLITGGAL
;
A
#
# COMPACT_ATOMS: atom_id res chain seq x y z
N MET A 1 -33.34 -24.54 15.38
CA MET A 1 -32.05 -25.07 15.86
C MET A 1 -30.90 -24.41 15.09
N GLN A 2 -30.61 -23.15 15.41
CA GLN A 2 -29.42 -22.41 15.01
C GLN A 2 -29.04 -21.54 16.21
N ASN A 3 -27.75 -21.24 16.37
CA ASN A 3 -27.11 -20.34 17.35
C ASN A 3 -26.24 -21.07 18.41
N HIS A 4 -25.07 -21.54 17.98
CA HIS A 4 -23.99 -21.98 18.88
C HIS A 4 -22.61 -21.36 18.57
N PHE A 5 -22.56 -20.19 17.92
CA PHE A 5 -21.31 -19.48 17.60
C PHE A 5 -21.32 -18.03 18.11
N ALA A 6 -21.55 -17.85 19.42
CA ALA A 6 -21.63 -16.52 20.05
C ALA A 6 -20.88 -16.41 21.38
N ARG A 7 -19.85 -17.23 21.61
CA ARG A 7 -18.94 -17.06 22.76
C ARG A 7 -17.54 -17.48 22.36
N LEU A 8 -16.71 -16.49 22.04
CA LEU A 8 -15.29 -16.41 22.37
C LEU A 8 -14.83 -15.01 21.96
N GLY A 9 -15.38 -14.02 22.69
CA GLY A 9 -14.89 -12.65 22.68
C GLY A 9 -13.66 -12.55 23.58
N THR A 10 -12.48 -12.73 23.01
CA THR A 10 -11.24 -12.21 23.58
C THR A 10 -11.15 -10.72 23.27
N ARG A 11 -11.59 -9.95 24.26
CA ARG A 11 -11.39 -8.50 24.39
C ARG A 11 -9.90 -8.18 24.44
N GLY A 12 -9.54 -7.09 23.75
CA GLY A 12 -8.43 -6.21 24.14
C GLY A 12 -7.21 -6.27 23.23
N THR A 13 -7.24 -5.50 22.12
CA THR A 13 -6.07 -4.85 21.46
C THR A 13 -6.42 -4.19 20.11
N LEU A 14 -7.58 -4.47 19.53
CA LEU A 14 -7.97 -3.93 18.20
C LEU A 14 -8.51 -2.48 18.21
N SER A 15 -8.61 -1.82 19.37
CA SER A 15 -9.22 -0.49 19.50
C SER A 15 -8.24 0.69 19.45
N SER A 16 -6.92 0.49 19.54
CA SER A 16 -5.96 1.61 19.62
C SER A 16 -5.48 2.14 18.26
N GLN A 17 -5.70 1.41 17.16
CA GLN A 17 -5.34 1.83 15.79
C GLN A 17 -6.48 2.53 15.03
N PHE A 18 -7.72 2.47 15.55
CA PHE A 18 -8.92 3.05 14.92
C PHE A 18 -9.32 4.42 15.53
N GLN A 19 -8.44 5.02 16.33
CA GLN A 19 -8.68 6.26 17.07
C GLN A 19 -7.69 7.38 16.72
N VAL A 20 -7.14 7.38 15.50
CA VAL A 20 -6.36 8.53 15.02
C VAL A 20 -7.31 9.56 14.42
N LYS A 21 -7.82 10.41 15.33
CA LYS A 21 -8.32 11.79 15.13
C LYS A 21 -9.76 11.99 14.62
N GLU A 22 -10.69 11.99 15.57
CA GLU A 22 -11.88 12.86 15.56
C GLU A 22 -11.49 14.36 15.56
N ALA A 23 -11.12 14.92 14.41
CA ALA A 23 -10.98 16.37 14.30
C ALA A 23 -11.50 16.90 12.96
N CYS A 24 -12.61 17.64 13.06
CA CYS A 24 -13.16 18.61 12.12
C CYS A 24 -14.30 18.11 11.18
N ASN A 25 -15.48 18.66 11.44
CA ASN A 25 -16.75 18.46 10.74
C ASN A 25 -16.65 18.60 9.22
N VAL A 26 -16.76 17.48 8.51
CA VAL A 26 -17.42 17.42 7.19
C VAL A 26 -18.23 16.14 7.17
N GLU A 27 -19.52 16.23 7.49
CA GLU A 27 -20.52 15.15 7.53
C GLU A 27 -20.80 14.51 6.14
N LEU A 28 -19.95 14.79 5.13
CA LEU A 28 -20.13 14.41 3.74
C LEU A 28 -19.12 13.36 3.23
N LEU A 29 -18.08 13.00 3.99
CA LEU A 29 -17.15 11.92 3.63
C LEU A 29 -16.92 10.94 4.80
N PRO A 30 -17.23 9.65 4.66
CA PRO A 30 -16.87 8.65 5.66
C PRO A 30 -15.34 8.55 5.79
N GLU A 31 -14.83 8.49 7.03
CA GLU A 31 -13.38 8.41 7.36
C GLU A 31 -12.62 7.30 6.61
N ARG A 32 -13.32 6.21 6.32
CA ARG A 32 -12.89 5.14 5.41
C ARG A 32 -14.04 4.81 4.48
N LEU A 33 -13.80 4.91 3.17
CA LEU A 33 -14.70 4.31 2.20
C LEU A 33 -14.77 2.80 2.47
N ALA A 34 -15.98 2.25 2.52
CA ALA A 34 -16.13 0.83 2.79
C ALA A 34 -15.40 0.00 1.72
N TRP A 35 -14.72 -1.06 2.15
CA TRP A 35 -13.83 -1.87 1.31
C TRP A 35 -14.53 -2.44 0.07
N TYR A 36 -15.83 -2.73 0.19
CA TYR A 36 -16.67 -3.22 -0.91
C TYR A 36 -17.02 -2.15 -1.95
N ILE A 37 -16.80 -0.86 -1.66
CA ILE A 37 -16.96 0.24 -2.60
C ILE A 37 -15.59 0.60 -3.21
N SER A 38 -14.55 0.71 -2.38
CA SER A 38 -13.21 1.06 -2.85
C SER A 38 -12.62 -0.02 -3.78
N GLY A 39 -12.85 -1.30 -3.48
CA GLY A 39 -12.35 -2.42 -4.27
C GLY A 39 -12.82 -2.39 -5.72
N PRO A 40 -14.15 -2.38 -5.98
CA PRO A 40 -14.69 -2.27 -7.33
C PRO A 40 -14.28 -0.97 -8.04
N ILE A 41 -14.20 0.16 -7.34
CA ILE A 41 -13.73 1.43 -7.94
C ILE A 41 -12.28 1.30 -8.42
N ILE A 42 -11.39 0.73 -7.61
CA ILE A 42 -9.99 0.51 -8.00
C ILE A 42 -9.92 -0.50 -9.16
N GLY A 43 -10.72 -1.57 -9.13
CA GLY A 43 -10.79 -2.54 -10.22
C GLY A 43 -11.28 -1.91 -11.53
N LEU A 44 -12.33 -1.09 -11.48
CA LEU A 44 -12.85 -0.36 -12.64
C LEU A 44 -11.82 0.62 -13.18
N LEU A 45 -11.12 1.34 -12.31
CA LEU A 45 -10.04 2.23 -12.69
C LEU A 45 -8.92 1.47 -13.41
N VAL A 46 -8.55 0.29 -12.91
CA VAL A 46 -7.52 -0.58 -13.53
C VAL A 46 -7.95 -1.05 -14.90
N VAL A 47 -9.20 -1.50 -15.06
CA VAL A 47 -9.75 -1.92 -16.36
C VAL A 47 -9.82 -0.72 -17.32
N ALA A 48 -10.25 0.45 -16.85
CA ALA A 48 -10.28 1.67 -17.66
C ALA A 48 -8.88 2.08 -18.13
N LEU A 49 -7.88 2.03 -17.24
CA LEU A 49 -6.48 2.28 -17.60
C LEU A 49 -5.93 1.21 -18.54
N TYR A 50 -6.28 -0.06 -18.35
CA TYR A 50 -5.89 -1.13 -19.27
C TYR A 50 -6.53 -0.93 -20.66
N ALA A 51 -7.80 -0.53 -20.71
CA ALA A 51 -8.52 -0.27 -21.95
C ALA A 51 -7.95 0.95 -22.71
N VAL A 52 -7.56 2.01 -22.00
CA VAL A 52 -7.04 3.25 -22.61
C VAL A 52 -5.55 3.14 -22.96
N ALA A 53 -4.74 2.54 -22.08
CA ALA A 53 -3.28 2.51 -22.23
C ALA A 53 -2.73 1.19 -22.79
N ASN A 54 -3.55 0.12 -22.84
CA ASN A 54 -3.17 -1.25 -23.24
C ASN A 54 -1.86 -1.76 -22.59
N LYS A 55 -1.54 -1.23 -21.40
CA LYS A 55 -0.28 -1.48 -20.69
C LYS A 55 -0.56 -1.74 -19.21
N HIS A 56 0.26 -2.61 -18.61
CA HIS A 56 0.13 -3.04 -17.23
C HIS A 56 0.50 -1.92 -16.23
N LEU A 57 -0.34 -1.73 -15.20
CA LEU A 57 -0.08 -0.79 -14.11
C LEU A 57 0.94 -1.36 -13.13
N GLY A 58 1.98 -0.56 -12.85
CA GLY A 58 2.98 -0.89 -11.84
C GLY A 58 3.59 0.38 -11.28
N VAL A 59 3.48 0.58 -9.97
CA VAL A 59 3.97 1.80 -9.31
C VAL A 59 5.49 1.91 -9.40
N THR A 60 6.21 0.79 -9.20
CA THR A 60 7.68 0.73 -9.29
C THR A 60 8.19 1.09 -10.69
N THR A 61 7.48 0.67 -11.74
CA THR A 61 7.85 0.99 -13.12
C THR A 61 7.53 2.44 -13.47
N SER A 62 6.51 3.05 -12.87
CA SER A 62 6.23 4.48 -13.02
C SER A 62 7.30 5.37 -12.36
N TYR A 63 7.83 4.99 -11.20
CA TYR A 63 8.94 5.71 -10.55
C TYR A 63 10.19 5.75 -11.43
N LEU A 64 10.55 4.61 -12.02
CA LEU A 64 11.69 4.52 -12.95
C LEU A 64 11.48 5.36 -14.20
N GLN A 65 10.24 5.49 -14.68
CA GLN A 65 9.92 6.29 -15.86
C GLN A 65 9.98 7.78 -15.58
N VAL A 66 9.65 8.22 -14.36
CA VAL A 66 9.92 9.59 -13.91
C VAL A 66 11.42 9.88 -13.88
N MET A 67 12.23 8.96 -13.33
CA MET A 67 13.70 9.10 -13.37
C MET A 67 14.26 9.09 -14.80
N THR A 68 13.70 8.22 -15.66
CA THR A 68 14.08 8.15 -17.07
C THR A 68 13.69 9.43 -17.80
N PHE A 69 12.55 10.03 -17.47
CA PHE A 69 12.11 11.32 -18.02
C PHE A 69 13.09 12.44 -17.70
N VAL A 70 13.58 12.49 -16.44
CA VAL A 70 14.58 13.47 -15.99
C VAL A 70 15.92 13.29 -16.72
N ARG A 71 16.32 12.05 -17.02
CA ARG A 71 17.63 11.74 -17.64
C ARG A 71 17.58 11.76 -19.18
N SER A 72 16.51 11.27 -19.76
CA SER A 72 16.29 11.05 -21.20
C SER A 72 14.78 11.14 -21.53
N PRO A 73 14.22 12.35 -21.72
CA PRO A 73 12.78 12.53 -21.92
C PRO A 73 12.24 11.87 -23.19
N ARG A 74 13.09 11.58 -24.18
CA ARG A 74 12.70 10.92 -25.44
C ARG A 74 12.41 9.43 -25.31
N THR A 75 12.92 8.76 -24.28
CA THR A 75 12.66 7.33 -24.03
C THR A 75 11.67 7.10 -22.89
N ALA A 76 11.13 8.18 -22.32
CA ALA A 76 10.16 8.11 -21.25
C ALA A 76 8.75 7.88 -21.78
N GLU A 77 8.07 6.89 -21.21
CA GLU A 77 6.67 6.58 -21.45
C GLU A 77 5.81 7.63 -20.74
N MET A 78 5.42 8.68 -21.47
CA MET A 78 4.70 9.85 -20.93
C MET A 78 3.46 9.47 -20.11
N TRP A 79 2.71 8.44 -20.52
CA TRP A 79 1.51 7.98 -19.79
C TRP A 79 1.81 7.53 -18.35
N ARG A 80 2.98 6.94 -18.09
CA ARG A 80 3.41 6.50 -16.74
C ARG A 80 3.79 7.69 -15.87
N VAL A 81 4.36 8.73 -16.48
CA VAL A 81 4.71 9.98 -15.80
C VAL A 81 3.43 10.70 -15.39
N TRP A 82 2.45 10.82 -16.28
CA TRP A 82 1.15 11.39 -15.97
C TRP A 82 0.38 10.58 -14.92
N PHE A 83 0.46 9.24 -14.97
CA PHE A 83 -0.10 8.38 -13.92
C PHE A 83 0.53 8.66 -12.55
N PHE A 84 1.87 8.78 -12.48
CA PHE A 84 2.55 9.11 -11.24
C PHE A 84 2.19 10.51 -10.74
N ALA A 85 2.13 11.50 -11.65
CA ALA A 85 1.69 12.85 -11.32
C ALA A 85 0.26 12.88 -10.78
N GLY A 86 -0.64 12.10 -11.37
CA GLY A 86 -2.02 11.93 -10.88
C GLY A 86 -2.08 11.29 -9.49
N LEU A 87 -1.23 10.30 -9.20
CA LEU A 87 -1.14 9.68 -7.88
C LEU A 87 -0.66 10.67 -6.81
N VAL A 88 0.38 11.44 -7.12
CA VAL A 88 0.89 12.50 -6.24
C VAL A 88 -0.15 13.61 -6.05
N GLY A 89 -0.77 14.07 -7.14
CA GLY A 89 -1.83 15.08 -7.10
C GLY A 89 -3.04 14.63 -6.29
N GLY A 90 -3.50 13.39 -6.47
CA GLY A 90 -4.59 12.82 -5.69
C GLY A 90 -4.26 12.72 -4.19
N ALA A 91 -3.04 12.31 -3.85
CA ALA A 91 -2.57 12.29 -2.46
C ALA A 91 -2.52 13.70 -1.84
N LEU A 92 -2.05 14.69 -2.58
CA LEU A 92 -2.03 16.08 -2.14
C LEU A 92 -3.44 16.63 -1.94
N ILE A 93 -4.35 16.42 -2.90
CA ILE A 93 -5.75 16.85 -2.78
C ILE A 93 -6.40 16.21 -1.55
N ALA A 94 -6.19 14.91 -1.32
CA ALA A 94 -6.68 14.23 -0.13
C ALA A 94 -6.07 14.81 1.16
N ALA A 95 -4.80 15.17 1.16
CA ALA A 95 -4.15 15.81 2.30
C ALA A 95 -4.69 17.23 2.56
N PHE A 96 -4.92 18.02 1.52
CA PHE A 96 -5.52 19.36 1.64
C PHE A 96 -6.97 19.30 2.15
N LEU A 97 -7.78 18.36 1.64
CA LEU A 97 -9.16 18.16 2.08
C LEU A 97 -9.28 17.70 3.55
N LYS A 98 -8.26 16.98 4.07
CA LYS A 98 -8.22 16.50 5.45
C LYS A 98 -7.67 17.50 6.48
N GLY A 99 -7.48 18.77 6.11
CA GLY A 99 -7.00 19.81 7.03
C GLY A 99 -5.50 20.10 6.96
N GLY A 100 -4.83 19.69 5.88
CA GLY A 100 -3.44 20.04 5.57
C GLY A 100 -2.44 18.91 5.81
N PRO A 101 -1.21 19.05 5.27
CA PRO A 101 -0.14 18.09 5.52
C PRO A 101 0.29 18.18 6.98
N SER A 102 -0.25 17.32 7.84
CA SER A 102 0.33 17.06 9.16
C SER A 102 1.42 16.00 9.00
N PRO A 103 2.72 16.35 8.96
CA PRO A 103 3.78 15.36 8.97
C PRO A 103 3.78 14.69 10.35
N ASN A 104 3.04 13.60 10.49
CA ASN A 104 3.11 12.77 11.69
C ASN A 104 4.40 11.94 11.59
N LEU A 105 5.48 12.40 12.20
CA LEU A 105 6.75 11.64 12.35
C LEU A 105 6.65 10.53 13.41
N THR A 106 5.43 10.14 13.79
CA THR A 106 5.19 9.05 14.73
C THR A 106 5.41 7.73 14.01
N TYR A 107 6.60 7.14 14.17
CA TYR A 107 6.97 5.82 13.63
C TYR A 107 6.28 4.63 14.34
N GLY A 108 5.06 4.83 14.84
CA GLY A 108 4.26 3.83 15.54
C GLY A 108 5.00 3.15 16.71
N ALA A 109 4.84 1.83 16.83
CA ALA A 109 5.50 1.02 17.85
C ALA A 109 7.04 1.07 17.81
N LEU A 110 7.63 1.37 16.65
CA LEU A 110 9.08 1.38 16.45
C LEU A 110 9.74 2.64 17.07
N GLY A 111 9.02 3.75 17.13
CA GLY A 111 9.50 5.00 17.74
C GLY A 111 9.68 4.93 19.26
N ASN A 112 9.03 3.98 19.93
CA ASN A 112 9.18 3.76 21.37
C ASN A 112 10.35 2.83 21.71
N LEU A 113 10.83 2.04 20.75
CA LEU A 113 11.85 1.00 20.97
C LEU A 113 13.23 1.40 20.41
N LEU A 114 13.30 2.21 19.36
CA LEU A 114 14.56 2.65 18.74
C LEU A 114 14.65 4.18 18.62
N PRO A 115 15.84 4.77 18.85
CA PRO A 115 16.07 6.19 18.58
C PRO A 115 15.95 6.49 17.08
N ILE A 116 15.52 7.70 16.73
CA ILE A 116 15.37 8.17 15.34
C ILE A 116 16.62 7.91 14.49
N ALA A 117 17.81 8.01 15.10
CA ALA A 117 19.09 7.74 14.44
C ALA A 117 19.23 6.30 13.92
N ALA A 118 18.56 5.33 14.54
CA ALA A 118 18.58 3.93 14.10
C ALA A 118 17.39 3.57 13.19
N ILE A 119 16.28 4.34 13.24
CA ILE A 119 15.13 4.17 12.36
C ILE A 119 15.48 4.52 10.91
N VAL A 120 16.16 5.64 10.68
CA VAL A 120 16.48 6.11 9.31
C VAL A 120 17.30 5.08 8.52
N PRO A 121 18.40 4.49 9.04
CA PRO A 121 19.15 3.45 8.33
C PRO A 121 18.31 2.20 8.07
N VAL A 122 17.47 1.76 9.02
CA VAL A 122 16.62 0.57 8.85
C VAL A 122 15.59 0.78 7.74
N LEU A 123 14.94 1.95 7.70
CA LEU A 123 14.00 2.29 6.63
C LEU A 123 14.71 2.41 5.27
N PHE A 124 15.91 2.98 5.26
CA PHE A 124 16.71 3.11 4.05
C PHE A 124 17.10 1.73 3.50
N VAL A 125 17.66 0.86 4.33
CA VAL A 125 18.06 -0.50 3.95
C VAL A 125 16.83 -1.33 3.57
N GLY A 126 15.74 -1.24 4.33
CA GLY A 126 14.48 -1.93 4.03
C GLY A 126 13.87 -1.49 2.70
N GLY A 127 13.88 -0.18 2.41
CA GLY A 127 13.44 0.37 1.14
C GLY A 127 14.32 -0.07 -0.03
N MET A 128 15.64 -0.10 0.17
CA MET A 128 16.59 -0.58 -0.84
C MET A 128 16.39 -2.07 -1.14
N LEU A 129 16.20 -2.90 -0.11
CA LEU A 129 15.93 -4.33 -0.26
C LEU A 129 14.59 -4.57 -0.98
N MET A 130 13.53 -3.85 -0.60
CA MET A 130 12.23 -3.96 -1.25
C MET A 130 12.30 -3.53 -2.73
N GLY A 131 13.01 -2.44 -3.02
CA GLY A 131 13.19 -1.95 -4.39
C GLY A 131 13.97 -2.95 -5.26
N PHE A 132 15.08 -3.47 -4.74
CA PHE A 132 15.88 -4.50 -5.40
C PHE A 132 15.07 -5.79 -5.62
N GLY A 133 14.37 -6.27 -4.58
CA GLY A 133 13.53 -7.46 -4.64
C GLY A 133 12.39 -7.34 -5.64
N ALA A 134 11.68 -6.21 -5.66
CA ALA A 134 10.61 -5.96 -6.64
C ALA A 134 11.13 -5.94 -8.09
N ARG A 135 12.39 -5.53 -8.30
CA ARG A 135 13.01 -5.55 -9.63
C ARG A 135 13.44 -6.96 -10.02
N TRP A 136 14.03 -7.70 -9.09
CA TRP A 136 14.50 -9.06 -9.34
C TRP A 136 13.35 -10.04 -9.56
N GLY A 137 12.24 -9.86 -8.83
CA GLY A 137 11.00 -10.62 -9.00
C GLY A 137 10.15 -10.18 -10.21
N GLY A 138 10.60 -9.24 -11.04
CA GLY A 138 9.88 -8.82 -12.26
C GLY A 138 8.67 -7.92 -12.03
N GLY A 139 8.42 -7.46 -10.80
CA GLY A 139 7.31 -6.57 -10.46
C GLY A 139 7.05 -6.48 -8.96
N CYS A 140 6.33 -5.44 -8.55
CA CYS A 140 5.88 -5.25 -7.17
C CYS A 140 4.48 -5.85 -6.93
N THR A 141 3.96 -5.71 -5.71
CA THR A 141 2.59 -6.11 -5.31
C THR A 141 1.51 -5.49 -6.19
N SER A 142 1.62 -4.22 -6.59
CA SER A 142 0.64 -3.63 -7.51
C SER A 142 0.71 -4.25 -8.92
N GLY A 143 1.92 -4.63 -9.36
CA GLY A 143 2.14 -5.23 -10.68
C GLY A 143 1.62 -6.66 -10.76
N HIS A 144 2.06 -7.52 -9.83
CA HIS A 144 1.61 -8.91 -9.74
C HIS A 144 0.17 -9.04 -9.25
N GLY A 145 -0.23 -8.22 -8.29
CA GLY A 145 -1.52 -8.32 -7.61
C GLY A 145 -2.67 -7.61 -8.30
N ILE A 146 -2.49 -6.38 -8.80
CA ILE A 146 -3.60 -5.64 -9.41
C ILE A 146 -3.68 -5.96 -10.90
N SER A 147 -2.61 -5.68 -11.66
CA SER A 147 -2.61 -5.90 -13.11
C SER A 147 -2.43 -7.37 -13.49
N GLY A 148 -1.53 -8.07 -12.81
CA GLY A 148 -1.17 -9.46 -13.13
C GLY A 148 -2.24 -10.48 -12.75
N ALA A 149 -2.90 -10.29 -11.61
CA ALA A 149 -4.01 -11.14 -11.20
C ALA A 149 -5.25 -10.95 -12.09
N ALA A 150 -5.48 -9.73 -12.60
CA ALA A 150 -6.59 -9.44 -13.52
C ALA A 150 -6.50 -10.21 -14.85
N ILE A 151 -5.29 -10.52 -15.32
CA ILE A 151 -5.05 -11.27 -16.57
C ILE A 151 -4.87 -12.78 -16.30
N LEU A 152 -4.99 -13.20 -15.03
CA LEU A 152 -4.88 -14.57 -14.58
C LEU A 152 -3.59 -15.28 -15.06
N SER A 153 -2.47 -14.54 -15.07
CA SER A 153 -1.18 -15.11 -15.44
C SER A 153 -0.63 -16.00 -14.32
N ARG A 154 -0.21 -17.22 -14.67
CA ARG A 154 0.36 -18.20 -13.72
C ARG A 154 1.59 -17.65 -12.97
N GLY A 155 2.43 -16.89 -13.67
CA GLY A 155 3.59 -16.23 -13.05
C GLY A 155 3.19 -15.12 -12.08
N ALA A 156 2.14 -14.35 -12.43
CA ALA A 156 1.63 -13.29 -11.58
C ALA A 156 1.03 -13.83 -10.26
N LEU A 157 0.26 -14.91 -10.37
CA LEU A 157 -0.33 -15.59 -9.23
C LEU A 157 0.73 -16.22 -8.32
N GLY A 158 1.77 -16.82 -8.89
CA GLY A 158 2.90 -17.32 -8.10
C GLY A 158 3.57 -16.21 -7.27
N GLY A 159 3.85 -15.07 -7.90
CA GLY A 159 4.47 -13.92 -7.22
C GLY A 159 3.60 -13.32 -6.12
N ILE A 160 2.30 -13.16 -6.34
CA ILE A 160 1.42 -12.58 -5.31
C ILE A 160 1.22 -13.53 -4.12
N VAL A 161 1.10 -14.84 -4.37
CA VAL A 161 0.95 -15.86 -3.32
C VAL A 161 2.18 -15.91 -2.43
N THR A 162 3.39 -15.91 -3.00
CA THR A 162 4.62 -15.93 -2.20
C THR A 162 4.78 -14.67 -1.37
N ILE A 163 4.52 -13.48 -1.93
CA ILE A 163 4.57 -12.22 -1.18
C ILE A 163 3.60 -12.26 0.01
N MET A 164 2.34 -12.66 -0.21
CA MET A 164 1.34 -12.70 0.85
C MET A 164 1.63 -13.77 1.90
N ALA A 165 2.05 -14.97 1.48
CA ALA A 165 2.41 -16.05 2.38
C ALA A 165 3.60 -15.67 3.29
N THR A 166 4.64 -15.08 2.71
CA THR A 166 5.80 -14.61 3.47
C THR A 166 5.44 -13.47 4.41
N ALA A 167 4.62 -12.50 3.98
CA ALA A 167 4.17 -11.40 4.82
C ALA A 167 3.33 -11.88 6.00
N ILE A 168 2.37 -12.78 5.77
CA ILE A 168 1.55 -13.38 6.83
C ILE A 168 2.43 -14.18 7.79
N GLY A 169 3.31 -15.03 7.26
CA GLY A 169 4.21 -15.85 8.06
C GLY A 169 5.13 -15.03 8.96
N LEU A 170 5.80 -14.02 8.40
CA LEU A 170 6.66 -13.11 9.17
C LEU A 170 5.88 -12.32 10.22
N THR A 171 4.70 -11.81 9.86
CA THR A 171 3.85 -11.07 10.81
C THR A 171 3.46 -11.96 11.98
N LEU A 172 3.05 -13.20 11.73
CA LEU A 172 2.72 -14.16 12.78
C LEU A 172 3.94 -14.50 13.65
N ILE A 173 5.11 -14.71 13.06
CA ILE A 173 6.35 -14.98 13.79
C ILE A 173 6.69 -13.81 14.73
N VAL A 174 6.63 -12.57 14.23
CA VAL A 174 6.88 -11.37 15.04
C VAL A 174 5.86 -11.26 16.17
N HIS A 175 4.59 -11.51 15.88
CA HIS A 175 3.52 -11.46 16.88
C HIS A 175 3.72 -12.52 17.97
N LEU A 176 4.18 -13.72 17.60
CA LEU A 176 4.51 -14.81 18.53
C LEU A 176 5.72 -14.47 19.41
N ILE A 177 6.80 -13.90 18.83
CA ILE A 177 8.01 -13.53 19.57
C ILE A 177 7.76 -12.35 20.52
N THR A 178 6.94 -11.39 20.11
CA THR A 178 6.67 -10.18 20.89
C THR A 178 5.48 -10.36 21.87
N GLY A 179 4.86 -11.54 21.91
CA GLY A 179 3.72 -11.82 22.78
C GLY A 179 2.48 -10.97 22.49
N GLY A 180 2.30 -10.52 21.24
CA GLY A 180 1.18 -9.66 20.81
C GLY A 180 1.31 -8.18 21.13
N ALA A 181 2.49 -7.70 21.58
CA ALA A 181 2.73 -6.29 21.83
C ALA A 181 2.98 -5.43 20.56
N LEU A 182 3.04 -6.06 19.38
CA LEU A 182 3.38 -5.46 18.09
C LEU A 182 2.35 -5.80 17.00
#